data_AF-A0AB33IDT3-F1
#
_entry.id   AF-A0AB33IDT3-F1
#
_cell.length_a   1.000
_cell.length_b   1.000
_cell.length_c   1.000
_cell.angle_alpha   90.00
_cell.angle_beta   90.00
_cell.angle_gamma   90.00
#
_symmetry.space_group_name_H-M   'P 1'
#
loop_
_entity.id
_entity.type
_entity.pdbx_description
1 polymer ?
#
loop_
_entity_poly.entity_id
_entity_poly.type
_entity_poly.pdbx_seq_one_letter_code
_entity_poly.pdbx_strand_id
1 'polypeptide(L)'
;MTASLSFVSEHIPAWDTVQTAVREALQTVINAPTSAPALLVELIVALSVVSGLRKGFTREVLGIIAWGVAGMAAMKYRHMFVTWVLPTMEPAELADGVGFGVIFFGGLAVGALVSSLFAHLIRVSPLAGLDKLLGGMFGVLRGGTVIVTLYMATHWATATNMIVAGERSDGAGENAITTALSYMAPFMSRFVPSDLAQEPGSGHDLGGPDDAPGEAYPENP
;
A
#
# COMPACT_ATOMS: atom_id res chain seq x y z
N MET A 1 -25.08 16.80 -4.97
CA MET A 1 -24.40 16.64 -3.66
C MET A 1 -24.89 15.43 -2.85
N THR A 2 -25.65 14.48 -3.43
CA THR A 2 -26.16 13.29 -2.73
C THR A 2 -25.36 12.00 -3.01
N ALA A 3 -24.60 11.94 -4.12
CA ALA A 3 -23.80 10.77 -4.50
C ALA A 3 -22.55 10.52 -3.61
N SER A 4 -22.10 11.51 -2.84
CA SER A 4 -20.91 11.37 -1.98
C SER A 4 -21.19 10.66 -0.66
N LEU A 5 -22.44 10.62 -0.18
CA LEU A 5 -22.77 10.00 1.11
C LEU A 5 -22.95 8.48 0.99
N SER A 6 -23.47 7.98 -0.14
CA SER A 6 -23.63 6.55 -0.38
C SER A 6 -22.29 5.84 -0.60
N PHE A 7 -21.36 6.46 -1.34
CA PHE A 7 -20.01 5.92 -1.57
C PHE A 7 -19.21 5.77 -0.26
N VAL A 8 -19.35 6.76 0.64
CA VAL A 8 -18.71 6.76 1.95
C VAL A 8 -19.32 5.70 2.88
N SER A 9 -20.64 5.49 2.87
CA SER A 9 -21.26 4.42 3.68
C SER A 9 -20.93 3.01 3.20
N GLU A 10 -20.63 2.86 1.91
CA GLU A 10 -20.36 1.57 1.28
C GLU A 10 -18.93 1.06 1.54
N HIS A 11 -17.97 1.97 1.73
CA HIS A 11 -16.56 1.63 1.92
C HIS A 11 -16.03 1.87 3.34
N ILE A 12 -16.75 2.61 4.19
CA ILE A 12 -16.40 2.66 5.61
C ILE A 12 -16.80 1.32 6.23
N PRO A 13 -15.87 0.58 6.85
CA PRO A 13 -16.20 -0.65 7.54
C PRO A 13 -17.27 -0.36 8.57
N ALA A 14 -18.38 -1.09 8.46
CA ALA A 14 -19.52 -0.89 9.33
C ALA A 14 -19.10 -1.16 10.79
N TRP A 15 -19.78 -0.49 11.71
CA TRP A 15 -19.41 -0.47 13.13
C TRP A 15 -19.29 -1.87 13.76
N ASP A 16 -20.05 -2.84 13.24
CA ASP A 16 -19.99 -4.26 13.54
C ASP A 16 -18.62 -4.89 13.25
N THR A 17 -17.94 -4.49 12.18
CA THR A 17 -16.61 -5.03 11.83
C THR A 17 -15.57 -4.59 12.86
N VAL A 18 -15.66 -3.34 13.32
CA VAL A 18 -14.81 -2.82 14.40
C VAL A 18 -15.08 -3.58 15.69
N GLN A 19 -16.35 -3.77 16.04
CA GLN A 19 -16.73 -4.52 17.24
C GLN A 19 -16.26 -5.98 17.19
N THR A 20 -16.32 -6.60 16.01
CA THR A 20 -15.84 -7.97 15.78
C THR A 20 -14.34 -8.06 15.96
N ALA A 21 -13.58 -7.16 15.32
CA ALA A 21 -12.13 -7.08 15.48
C ALA A 21 -11.72 -6.96 16.96
N VAL A 22 -12.40 -6.07 17.70
CA VAL A 22 -12.14 -5.87 19.13
C VAL A 22 -12.48 -7.14 19.92
N ARG A 23 -13.63 -7.75 19.65
CA ARG A 23 -14.08 -8.96 20.35
C ARG A 23 -13.13 -10.12 20.13
N GLU A 24 -12.68 -10.34 18.90
CA GLU A 24 -11.76 -11.41 18.55
C GLU A 24 -10.38 -11.19 19.17
N ALA A 25 -9.87 -9.95 19.15
CA ALA A 25 -8.62 -9.63 19.83
C ALA A 25 -8.71 -9.90 21.34
N LEU A 26 -9.81 -9.49 21.98
CA LEU A 26 -10.04 -9.73 23.40
C LEU A 26 -10.17 -11.22 23.72
N GLN A 27 -10.97 -11.95 22.94
CA GLN A 27 -11.15 -13.39 23.14
C GLN A 27 -9.84 -14.16 22.93
N THR A 28 -9.01 -13.75 21.97
CA THR A 28 -7.70 -14.37 21.72
C THR A 28 -6.78 -14.20 22.92
N VAL A 29 -6.70 -12.99 23.48
CA VAL A 29 -5.90 -12.69 24.67
C VAL A 29 -6.42 -13.45 25.90
N ILE A 30 -7.73 -13.53 26.08
CA ILE A 30 -8.35 -14.18 27.24
C ILE A 30 -8.21 -15.71 27.17
N ASN A 31 -8.52 -16.31 26.02
CA ASN A 31 -8.62 -17.77 25.89
C ASN A 31 -7.27 -18.44 25.62
N ALA A 32 -6.31 -17.70 25.04
CA ALA A 32 -5.00 -18.22 24.67
C ALA A 32 -3.90 -17.15 24.87
N PRO A 33 -3.60 -16.77 26.13
CA PRO A 33 -2.71 -15.64 26.44
C PRO A 33 -1.29 -15.82 25.91
N THR A 34 -0.81 -17.05 25.77
CA THR A 34 0.53 -17.37 25.25
C THR A 34 0.55 -17.58 23.73
N SER A 35 -0.58 -17.42 23.03
CA SER A 35 -0.63 -17.55 21.57
C SER A 35 0.09 -16.39 20.88
N ALA A 36 0.74 -16.67 19.74
CA ALA A 36 1.43 -15.64 18.95
C ALA A 36 0.60 -14.35 18.68
N PRO A 37 -0.69 -14.42 18.28
CA PRO A 37 -1.50 -13.22 18.09
C PRO A 37 -1.81 -12.47 19.40
N ALA A 38 -2.02 -13.18 20.52
CA ALA A 38 -2.24 -12.56 21.83
C ALA A 38 -1.00 -11.77 22.28
N LEU A 39 0.19 -12.36 22.16
CA LEU A 39 1.45 -11.71 22.50
C LEU A 39 1.71 -10.44 21.66
N LEU A 40 1.33 -10.46 20.38
CA LEU A 40 1.44 -9.30 19.49
C LEU A 40 0.50 -8.17 19.93
N VAL A 41 -0.75 -8.49 20.26
CA VAL A 41 -1.73 -7.52 20.78
C VAL A 41 -1.24 -6.88 22.08
N GLU A 42 -0.80 -7.70 23.04
CA GLU A 42 -0.25 -7.22 24.30
C GLU A 42 0.97 -6.34 24.10
N LEU A 43 1.89 -6.74 23.22
CA LEU A 43 3.09 -5.95 22.90
C LEU A 43 2.72 -4.59 22.29
N ILE A 44 1.80 -4.54 21.32
CA ILE A 44 1.36 -3.29 20.69
C ILE A 44 0.73 -2.37 21.73
N VAL A 45 -0.20 -2.89 22.55
CA VAL A 45 -0.86 -2.09 23.58
C VAL A 45 0.13 -1.63 24.63
N ALA A 46 1.00 -2.50 25.14
CA ALA A 46 2.02 -2.16 26.13
C ALA A 46 2.98 -1.09 25.62
N LEU A 47 3.52 -1.24 24.40
CA LEU A 47 4.39 -0.24 23.78
C LEU A 47 3.67 1.09 23.57
N SER A 48 2.40 1.05 23.16
CA SER A 48 1.60 2.26 22.96
C SER A 48 1.31 2.99 24.28
N VAL A 49 0.97 2.26 25.34
CA VAL A 49 0.77 2.80 26.70
C VAL A 49 2.07 3.39 27.23
N VAL A 50 3.18 2.66 27.15
CA VAL A 50 4.49 3.14 27.62
C VAL A 50 4.93 4.38 26.83
N SER A 51 4.72 4.39 25.52
CA SER A 51 4.97 5.56 24.67
C SER A 51 4.12 6.76 25.10
N GLY A 52 2.82 6.55 25.37
CA GLY A 52 1.90 7.58 25.84
C GLY A 52 2.27 8.14 27.22
N LEU A 53 2.62 7.27 28.18
CA LEU A 53 3.10 7.66 29.51
C LEU A 53 4.42 8.46 29.44
N ARG A 54 5.30 8.14 28.48
CA ARG A 54 6.59 8.84 28.27
C ARG A 54 6.43 10.20 27.59
N LYS A 55 5.56 10.28 26.59
CA LYS A 55 5.37 11.49 25.76
C LYS A 55 4.41 12.50 26.37
N GLY A 56 3.41 12.03 27.12
CA GLY A 56 2.35 12.86 27.69
C GLY A 56 1.20 13.11 26.70
N PHE A 57 -0.02 13.27 27.21
CA PHE A 57 -1.24 13.51 26.42
C PHE A 57 -1.11 14.72 25.51
N THR A 58 -0.59 15.83 26.04
CA THR A 58 -0.47 17.09 25.31
C THR A 58 0.36 16.95 24.04
N ARG A 59 1.49 16.23 24.12
CA ARG A 59 2.34 16.00 22.96
C ARG A 59 1.63 15.17 21.90
N GLU A 60 0.83 14.21 22.32
CA GLU A 60 0.07 13.34 21.43
C GLU A 60 -1.06 14.11 20.71
N VAL A 61 -1.82 14.93 21.45
CA VAL A 61 -2.88 15.79 20.89
C VAL A 61 -2.32 16.86 19.95
N LEU A 62 -1.26 17.55 20.37
CA LEU A 62 -0.60 18.55 19.53
C LEU A 62 0.00 17.92 18.27
N GLY A 63 0.46 16.66 18.34
CA GLY A 63 0.89 15.90 17.17
C GLY A 63 -0.25 15.66 16.17
N ILE A 64 -1.46 15.32 16.66
CA ILE A 64 -2.64 15.12 15.80
C ILE A 64 -3.08 16.44 15.17
N ILE A 65 -3.10 17.52 15.94
CA ILE A 65 -3.41 18.85 15.44
C ILE A 65 -2.37 19.27 14.40
N ALA A 66 -1.08 19.09 14.69
CA ALA A 66 0.01 19.40 13.76
C ALA A 66 -0.12 18.60 12.46
N TRP A 67 -0.44 17.30 12.54
CA TRP A 67 -0.68 16.46 11.37
C TRP A 67 -1.84 16.97 10.52
N GLY A 68 -2.98 17.29 11.14
CA GLY A 68 -4.15 17.82 10.44
C GLY A 68 -3.88 19.19 9.79
N VAL A 69 -3.25 20.10 10.54
CA VAL A 69 -2.88 21.44 10.05
C VAL A 69 -1.85 21.35 8.93
N ALA A 70 -0.83 20.49 9.06
CA ALA A 70 0.17 20.26 8.02
C ALA A 70 -0.47 19.67 6.76
N GLY A 71 -1.39 18.71 6.91
CA GLY A 71 -2.13 18.12 5.79
C GLY A 71 -2.98 19.17 5.05
N MET A 72 -3.75 19.98 5.79
CA MET A 72 -4.53 21.08 5.20
C MET A 72 -3.65 22.11 4.50
N ALA A 73 -2.51 22.47 5.11
CA ALA A 73 -1.56 23.39 4.50
C ALA A 73 -0.95 22.81 3.23
N ALA A 74 -0.55 21.54 3.23
CA ALA A 74 -0.01 20.86 2.06
C ALA A 74 -1.04 20.78 0.93
N MET A 75 -2.29 20.44 1.24
CA MET A 75 -3.38 20.46 0.26
C MET A 75 -3.58 21.86 -0.34
N LYS A 76 -3.57 22.91 0.48
CA LYS A 76 -3.82 24.28 0.01
C LYS A 76 -2.66 24.87 -0.78
N TYR A 77 -1.42 24.63 -0.35
CA TYR A 77 -0.25 25.38 -0.83
C TYR A 77 0.67 24.60 -1.77
N ARG A 78 0.46 23.29 -2.00
CA ARG A 78 1.31 22.48 -2.90
C ARG A 78 1.52 23.09 -4.29
N HIS A 79 0.44 23.56 -4.92
CA HIS A 79 0.46 24.12 -6.28
C HIS A 79 1.28 25.40 -6.36
N MET A 80 1.11 26.27 -5.35
CA MET A 80 1.88 27.49 -5.23
C MET A 80 3.36 27.13 -5.06
N PHE A 81 3.69 26.22 -4.15
CA PHE A 81 5.08 25.80 -3.94
C PHE A 81 5.72 25.24 -5.21
N VAL A 82 5.03 24.36 -5.95
CA VAL A 82 5.55 23.81 -7.22
C VAL A 82 5.82 24.91 -8.24
N THR A 83 4.91 25.86 -8.38
CA THR A 83 5.07 26.98 -9.34
C THR A 83 6.33 27.81 -9.07
N TRP A 84 6.65 28.04 -7.79
CA TRP A 84 7.80 28.87 -7.40
C TRP A 84 9.12 28.11 -7.31
N VAL A 85 9.08 26.84 -6.90
CA VAL A 85 10.29 26.08 -6.50
C VAL A 85 10.63 24.96 -7.48
N LEU A 86 9.64 24.37 -8.14
CA LEU A 86 9.81 23.23 -9.06
C LEU A 86 9.14 23.48 -10.43
N PRO A 87 9.31 24.66 -11.07
CA PRO A 87 8.57 25.00 -12.29
C PRO A 87 8.93 24.12 -13.49
N THR A 88 10.08 23.45 -13.47
CA THR A 88 10.60 22.62 -14.56
C THR A 88 10.53 21.12 -14.28
N MET A 89 9.89 20.68 -13.19
CA MET A 89 9.75 19.25 -12.90
C MET A 89 8.60 18.64 -13.71
N GLU A 90 8.93 17.65 -14.54
CA GLU A 90 7.98 16.77 -15.21
C GLU A 90 8.14 15.33 -14.69
N PRO A 91 7.06 14.56 -14.52
CA PRO A 91 5.65 14.93 -14.77
C PRO A 91 5.10 15.87 -13.69
N ALA A 92 4.13 16.71 -14.07
CA ALA A 92 3.49 17.65 -13.14
C ALA A 92 2.87 16.97 -11.91
N GLU A 93 2.38 15.73 -12.06
CA GLU A 93 1.86 14.93 -10.94
C GLU A 93 2.92 14.61 -9.88
N LEU A 94 4.16 14.33 -10.32
CA LEU A 94 5.28 14.09 -9.41
C LEU A 94 5.68 15.36 -8.69
N ALA A 95 5.72 16.50 -9.39
CA ALA A 95 6.01 17.80 -8.81
C ALA A 95 4.99 18.16 -7.72
N ASP A 96 3.70 17.95 -7.98
CA ASP A 96 2.61 18.14 -7.01
C ASP A 96 2.76 17.25 -5.78
N GLY A 97 3.12 15.98 -5.99
CA GLY A 97 3.41 15.04 -4.91
C GLY A 97 4.59 15.49 -4.03
N VAL A 98 5.66 15.97 -4.66
CA VAL A 98 6.83 16.52 -3.95
C VAL A 98 6.46 17.79 -3.20
N GLY A 99 5.72 18.71 -3.81
CA GLY A 99 5.26 19.95 -3.17
C GLY A 99 4.37 19.68 -1.96
N PHE A 100 3.45 18.71 -2.08
CA PHE A 100 2.68 18.23 -0.94
C PHE A 100 3.60 17.69 0.16
N GLY A 101 4.52 16.79 -0.19
CA GLY A 101 5.45 16.17 0.76
C GLY A 101 6.29 17.19 1.51
N VAL A 102 6.90 18.15 0.81
CA VAL A 102 7.75 19.18 1.42
C VAL A 102 6.98 20.04 2.41
N ILE A 103 5.79 20.53 2.03
CA ILE A 103 4.97 21.36 2.91
C ILE A 103 4.47 20.54 4.11
N PHE A 104 4.06 19.30 3.86
CA PHE A 104 3.56 18.41 4.91
C PHE A 104 4.63 18.09 5.95
N PHE A 105 5.80 17.60 5.52
CA PHE A 105 6.90 17.26 6.43
C PHE A 105 7.51 18.51 7.09
N GLY A 106 7.58 19.63 6.37
CA GLY A 106 7.96 20.92 6.96
C GLY A 106 6.99 21.37 8.05
N GLY A 107 5.69 21.28 7.79
CA GLY A 107 4.64 21.56 8.77
C GLY A 107 4.70 20.65 10.00
N LEU A 108 4.94 19.35 9.81
CA LEU A 108 5.14 18.41 10.90
C LEU A 108 6.37 18.74 11.74
N ALA A 109 7.48 19.14 11.11
CA ALA A 109 8.70 19.53 11.83
C ALA A 109 8.44 20.76 12.72
N VAL A 110 7.79 21.79 12.17
CA VAL A 110 7.38 22.97 12.95
C VAL A 110 6.41 22.60 14.06
N GLY A 111 5.40 21.80 13.77
CA GLY A 111 4.44 21.31 14.76
C GLY A 111 5.09 20.51 15.88
N ALA A 112 6.10 19.70 15.59
CA ALA A 112 6.87 18.95 16.57
C ALA A 112 7.69 19.87 17.49
N LEU A 113 8.29 20.93 16.95
CA LEU A 113 9.01 21.94 17.75
C LEU A 113 8.05 22.65 18.70
N VAL A 114 6.91 23.12 18.20
CA VAL A 114 5.86 23.76 19.01
C VAL A 114 5.36 22.80 20.09
N SER A 115 5.07 21.55 19.72
CA SER A 115 4.64 20.52 20.67
C SER A 115 5.66 20.27 21.77
N SER A 116 6.95 20.27 21.44
CA SER A 116 8.03 20.11 22.42
C SER A 116 8.10 21.28 23.38
N LEU A 117 7.86 22.50 22.90
CA LEU A 117 7.82 23.70 23.74
C LEU A 117 6.67 23.60 24.75
N PHE A 118 5.45 23.35 24.29
CA PHE A 118 4.28 23.18 25.17
C PHE A 118 4.43 22.04 26.16
N ALA A 119 4.99 20.90 25.74
CA ALA A 119 5.29 19.79 26.63
C ALA A 119 6.26 20.19 27.75
N HIS A 120 7.22 21.10 27.48
CA HIS A 120 8.12 21.62 28.49
C HIS A 120 7.38 22.52 29.50
N LEU A 121 6.46 23.36 29.05
CA LEU A 121 5.63 24.21 29.93
C LEU A 121 4.74 23.37 30.87
N ILE A 122 4.22 22.25 30.39
CA ILE A 122 3.36 21.38 31.21
C ILE A 122 4.17 20.59 32.23
N ARG A 123 5.41 20.21 31.89
CA ARG A 123 6.30 19.47 32.81
C ARG A 123 6.66 20.24 34.07
N VAL A 124 6.71 21.58 34.01
CA VAL A 124 6.96 22.42 35.19
C VAL A 124 5.72 22.67 36.04
N SER A 125 4.53 22.28 35.55
CA SER A 125 3.27 22.42 36.26
C SER A 125 2.96 21.22 37.16
N PRO A 126 2.11 21.38 38.20
CA PRO A 126 1.59 20.26 39.00
C PRO A 126 0.79 19.23 38.18
N LEU A 127 0.32 19.63 36.99
CA LEU A 127 -0.48 18.80 36.08
C LEU A 127 0.35 17.78 35.29
N ALA A 128 1.69 17.81 35.41
CA ALA A 128 2.58 16.89 34.70
C ALA A 128 2.28 15.40 34.98
N GLY A 129 1.78 15.07 36.18
CA GLY A 129 1.33 13.71 36.51
C GLY A 129 0.06 13.31 35.76
N LEU A 130 -0.93 14.21 35.70
CA LEU A 130 -2.18 13.99 34.99
C LEU A 130 -1.96 13.89 33.47
N ASP A 131 -1.10 14.74 32.90
CA ASP A 131 -0.72 14.70 31.48
C ASP A 131 -0.13 13.34 31.08
N LYS A 132 0.69 12.73 31.95
CA LYS A 132 1.23 11.38 31.72
C LYS A 132 0.14 10.31 31.81
N LEU A 133 -0.70 10.35 32.84
CA LEU A 133 -1.80 9.37 33.00
C LEU A 133 -2.78 9.40 31.81
N LEU A 134 -3.20 10.59 31.40
CA LEU A 134 -4.01 10.79 30.19
C LEU A 134 -3.27 10.32 28.93
N GLY A 135 -1.95 10.51 28.87
CA GLY A 135 -1.11 9.99 27.80
C GLY A 135 -1.12 8.47 27.73
N GLY A 136 -1.09 7.79 28.88
CA GLY A 136 -1.24 6.34 28.98
C GLY A 136 -2.60 5.86 28.49
N MET A 137 -3.70 6.52 28.90
CA MET A 137 -5.05 6.21 28.41
C MET A 137 -5.17 6.41 26.90
N PHE A 138 -4.59 7.50 26.38
CA PHE A 138 -4.52 7.74 24.95
C PHE A 138 -3.69 6.66 24.23
N GLY A 139 -2.61 6.18 24.86
CA GLY A 139 -1.83 5.04 24.40
C GLY A 139 -2.66 3.76 24.25
N VAL A 140 -3.58 3.47 25.18
CA VAL A 140 -4.52 2.34 25.05
C VAL A 140 -5.40 2.52 23.81
N LEU A 141 -6.02 3.69 23.65
CA LEU A 141 -6.88 4.00 22.51
C LEU A 141 -6.14 3.82 21.19
N ARG A 142 -4.93 4.38 21.09
CA ARG A 142 -4.07 4.25 19.92
C ARG A 142 -3.66 2.79 19.64
N GLY A 143 -3.33 2.02 20.68
CA GLY A 143 -3.01 0.60 20.55
C GLY A 143 -4.20 -0.18 19.97
N GLY A 144 -5.41 0.11 20.47
CA GLY A 144 -6.66 -0.42 19.91
C GLY A 144 -6.88 -0.01 18.45
N THR A 145 -6.65 1.26 18.10
CA THR A 145 -6.72 1.72 16.71
C THR A 145 -5.77 0.96 15.80
N VAL A 146 -4.51 0.75 16.21
CA VAL A 146 -3.53 -0.03 15.44
C VAL A 146 -4.00 -1.47 15.24
N ILE A 147 -4.55 -2.11 16.27
CA ILE A 147 -5.09 -3.49 16.15
C ILE A 147 -6.24 -3.54 15.15
N VAL A 148 -7.19 -2.61 15.23
CA VAL A 148 -8.31 -2.52 14.28
C VAL A 148 -7.81 -2.27 12.86
N THR A 149 -6.82 -1.39 12.68
CA THR A 149 -6.22 -1.14 11.36
C THR A 149 -5.51 -2.37 10.82
N LEU A 150 -4.77 -3.12 11.64
CA LEU A 150 -4.13 -4.37 11.22
C LEU A 150 -5.15 -5.44 10.84
N TYR A 151 -6.21 -5.59 11.63
CA TYR A 151 -7.32 -6.49 11.31
C TYR A 151 -7.99 -6.10 9.98
N MET A 152 -8.24 -4.81 9.77
CA MET A 152 -8.83 -4.34 8.53
C MET A 152 -7.90 -4.57 7.33
N ALA A 153 -6.59 -4.34 7.53
CA ALA A 153 -5.59 -4.58 6.50
C ALA A 153 -5.52 -6.06 6.12
N THR A 154 -5.64 -6.99 7.06
CA THR A 154 -5.69 -8.43 6.74
C THR A 154 -6.95 -8.80 5.98
N HIS A 155 -8.11 -8.25 6.35
CA HIS A 155 -9.38 -8.49 5.65
C HIS A 155 -9.38 -7.94 4.22
N TRP A 156 -8.84 -6.74 4.02
CA TRP A 156 -8.73 -6.14 2.69
C TRP A 156 -7.69 -6.89 1.82
N ALA A 157 -6.58 -7.33 2.41
CA ALA A 157 -5.58 -8.13 1.71
C ALA A 157 -6.12 -9.51 1.30
N THR A 158 -6.88 -10.18 2.16
CA THR A 158 -7.52 -11.46 1.80
C THR A 158 -8.59 -11.29 0.74
N ALA A 159 -9.42 -10.24 0.81
CA ALA A 159 -10.38 -9.93 -0.26
C ALA A 159 -9.68 -9.70 -1.62
N THR A 160 -8.56 -8.99 -1.63
CA THR A 160 -7.73 -8.79 -2.83
C THR A 160 -7.16 -10.11 -3.34
N ASN A 161 -6.64 -10.95 -2.43
CA ASN A 161 -6.14 -12.27 -2.79
C ASN A 161 -7.23 -13.18 -3.35
N MET A 162 -8.49 -13.04 -2.92
CA MET A 162 -9.63 -13.78 -3.46
C MET A 162 -10.04 -13.29 -4.85
N ILE A 163 -9.93 -12.00 -5.16
CA ILE A 163 -10.18 -11.48 -6.52
C ILE A 163 -9.12 -12.04 -7.48
N VAL A 164 -7.85 -11.96 -7.08
CA VAL A 164 -6.71 -12.49 -7.87
C VAL A 164 -6.71 -14.03 -7.93
N ALA A 165 -7.23 -14.71 -6.91
CA ALA A 165 -7.39 -16.17 -6.90
C ALA A 165 -8.67 -16.63 -7.64
N GLY A 166 -9.70 -15.79 -7.70
CA GLY A 166 -10.92 -16.03 -8.48
C GLY A 166 -10.63 -15.97 -9.98
N GLU A 167 -9.80 -15.03 -10.43
CA GLU A 167 -9.25 -15.01 -11.79
C GLU A 167 -8.30 -16.18 -12.10
N ARG A 168 -7.75 -16.84 -11.07
CA ARG A 168 -6.88 -18.02 -11.23
C ARG A 168 -7.63 -19.32 -11.56
N SER A 169 -8.92 -19.44 -11.25
CA SER A 169 -9.61 -20.74 -11.33
C SER A 169 -9.99 -21.17 -12.76
N ASP A 170 -10.08 -20.24 -13.71
CA ASP A 170 -10.66 -20.54 -15.04
C ASP A 170 -9.61 -20.73 -16.17
N GLY A 171 -8.30 -20.66 -15.90
CA GLY A 171 -7.30 -20.91 -16.96
C GLY A 171 -5.81 -20.75 -16.62
N ALA A 172 -5.40 -20.81 -15.35
CA ALA A 172 -4.03 -20.42 -14.95
C ALA A 172 -2.85 -21.19 -15.61
N GLY A 173 -3.08 -22.29 -16.33
CA GLY A 173 -2.02 -22.97 -17.10
C GLY A 173 -1.78 -22.40 -18.50
N GLU A 174 -2.84 -21.94 -19.18
CA GLU A 174 -2.80 -21.64 -20.62
C GLU A 174 -2.74 -20.13 -20.90
N ASN A 175 -3.37 -19.32 -20.03
CA ASN A 175 -3.41 -17.86 -20.16
C ASN A 175 -2.28 -17.13 -19.42
N ALA A 176 -1.58 -17.79 -18.48
CA ALA A 176 -0.47 -17.16 -17.76
C ALA A 176 0.71 -16.88 -18.71
N ILE A 177 0.95 -17.79 -19.64
CA ILE A 177 1.98 -17.65 -20.68
C ILE A 177 1.57 -16.56 -21.66
N THR A 178 0.34 -16.56 -22.18
CA THR A 178 -0.14 -15.52 -23.13
C THR A 178 -0.29 -14.14 -22.48
N THR A 179 -0.57 -14.06 -21.19
CA THR A 179 -0.63 -12.79 -20.44
C THR A 179 0.76 -12.24 -20.15
N ALA A 180 1.70 -13.10 -19.73
CA ALA A 180 3.10 -12.71 -19.63
C ALA A 180 3.63 -12.25 -20.99
N LEU A 181 3.28 -12.96 -22.06
CA LEU A 181 3.63 -12.61 -23.44
C LEU A 181 2.96 -11.32 -23.91
N SER A 182 1.72 -11.00 -23.52
CA SER A 182 1.05 -9.76 -23.94
C SER A 182 1.59 -8.52 -23.23
N TYR A 183 1.98 -8.65 -21.95
CA TYR A 183 2.72 -7.60 -21.24
C TYR A 183 4.16 -7.44 -21.73
N MET A 184 4.78 -8.54 -22.17
CA MET A 184 6.13 -8.52 -22.75
C MET A 184 6.13 -8.20 -24.25
N ALA A 185 5.01 -8.30 -24.97
CA ALA A 185 4.94 -8.14 -26.43
C ALA A 185 5.46 -6.78 -26.93
N PRO A 186 5.16 -5.63 -26.30
CA PRO A 186 5.71 -4.34 -26.71
C PRO A 186 7.22 -4.22 -26.47
N PHE A 187 7.75 -5.01 -25.53
CA PHE A 187 9.16 -5.01 -25.17
C PHE A 187 9.95 -6.03 -26.02
N MET A 188 9.39 -7.21 -26.25
CA MET A 188 9.96 -8.31 -27.03
C MET A 188 9.98 -8.00 -28.53
N SER A 189 9.04 -7.21 -29.06
CA SER A 189 9.07 -6.74 -30.45
C SER A 189 10.32 -5.94 -30.82
N ARG A 190 11.07 -5.44 -29.81
CA ARG A 190 12.36 -4.77 -29.99
C ARG A 190 13.55 -5.74 -30.05
N PHE A 191 13.39 -6.97 -29.59
CA PHE A 191 14.48 -7.96 -29.44
C PHE A 191 14.26 -9.26 -30.20
N VAL A 192 13.05 -9.52 -30.71
CA VAL A 192 12.72 -10.69 -31.55
C VAL A 192 12.89 -10.28 -33.01
N PRO A 193 13.93 -10.75 -33.71
CA PRO A 193 14.06 -10.55 -35.15
C PRO A 193 12.87 -11.22 -35.85
N SER A 194 12.31 -10.55 -36.86
CA SER A 194 11.18 -11.04 -37.66
C SER A 194 11.44 -12.39 -38.36
N ASP A 195 12.69 -12.85 -38.37
CA ASP A 195 13.14 -14.09 -38.98
C ASP A 195 12.64 -15.34 -38.23
N LEU A 196 12.28 -15.21 -36.94
CA LEU A 196 11.74 -16.30 -36.12
C LEU A 196 10.20 -16.36 -36.11
N ALA A 197 9.54 -15.36 -36.67
CA ALA A 197 8.08 -15.31 -36.79
C ALA A 197 7.56 -16.00 -38.06
N GLN A 198 8.45 -16.44 -38.94
CA GLN A 198 8.09 -17.32 -40.06
C GLN A 198 8.15 -18.76 -39.54
N GLU A 199 6.99 -19.41 -39.50
CA GLU A 199 6.95 -20.85 -39.31
C GLU A 199 7.81 -21.56 -40.39
N PRO A 200 8.49 -22.66 -40.04
CA PRO A 200 9.31 -23.41 -40.99
C PRO A 200 8.40 -24.11 -42.01
N GLY A 201 8.06 -23.38 -43.08
CA GLY A 201 7.28 -23.93 -44.19
C GLY A 201 6.51 -22.90 -44.99
N SER A 202 7.18 -21.96 -45.66
CA SER A 202 6.63 -21.39 -46.91
C SER A 202 7.68 -20.59 -47.70
N GLY A 203 8.03 -21.11 -48.89
CA GLY A 203 8.99 -20.53 -49.84
C GLY A 203 10.14 -21.51 -50.07
N HIS A 204 9.97 -22.57 -50.86
CA HIS A 204 10.00 -22.56 -52.33
C HIS A 204 11.24 -21.84 -52.90
N ASP A 205 12.06 -22.66 -53.56
CA ASP A 205 13.06 -22.32 -54.58
C ASP A 205 14.36 -21.65 -54.15
N LEU A 206 15.37 -22.49 -53.96
CA LEU A 206 16.69 -22.22 -54.54
C LEU A 206 17.16 -23.46 -55.33
N GLY A 207 16.90 -23.41 -56.64
CA GLY A 207 17.82 -23.89 -57.68
C GLY A 207 17.77 -25.38 -58.03
N GLY A 208 17.11 -25.71 -59.14
CA GLY A 208 17.75 -26.64 -60.10
C GLY A 208 19.00 -25.95 -60.66
N PRO A 209 20.11 -26.67 -60.93
CA PRO A 209 20.15 -27.59 -62.08
C PRO A 209 21.03 -28.85 -61.89
N ASP A 210 20.66 -29.92 -62.61
CA ASP A 210 21.57 -30.97 -63.09
C ASP A 210 22.43 -31.74 -62.07
N ASP A 211 21.85 -32.75 -61.41
CA ASP A 211 22.60 -33.80 -60.73
C ASP A 211 21.84 -35.16 -60.65
N ALA A 212 21.63 -35.72 -61.84
CA ALA A 212 21.84 -37.15 -62.19
C ALA A 212 20.82 -38.22 -61.66
N PRO A 213 20.93 -39.48 -62.12
CA PRO A 213 20.15 -40.01 -63.24
C PRO A 213 19.06 -41.01 -62.80
N GLY A 214 18.03 -41.10 -63.66
CA GLY A 214 16.81 -41.88 -63.45
C GLY A 214 17.03 -43.33 -63.00
N GLU A 215 16.45 -43.64 -61.83
CA GLU A 215 16.21 -45.01 -61.40
C GLU A 215 15.10 -45.62 -62.27
N ALA A 216 15.51 -46.52 -63.16
CA ALA A 216 14.62 -47.47 -63.79
C ALA A 216 14.26 -48.55 -62.76
N TYR A 217 13.00 -48.64 -62.37
CA TYR A 217 12.48 -49.81 -61.68
C TYR A 217 12.41 -50.99 -62.66
N PRO A 218 12.99 -52.16 -62.35
CA PRO A 218 12.74 -53.37 -63.11
C PRO A 218 11.34 -53.93 -62.81
N GLU A 219 10.59 -54.25 -63.87
CA GLU A 219 9.44 -55.15 -63.81
C GLU A 219 9.89 -56.52 -63.29
N ASN A 220 9.17 -57.06 -62.30
CA ASN A 220 9.43 -58.37 -61.71
C ASN A 220 8.66 -59.45 -62.51
N PRO A 221 9.30 -60.58 -62.91
CA PRO A 221 8.72 -61.64 -63.76
C PRO A 221 7.48 -62.37 -63.21
#